data_AF-A0AAU7Y9F7-F1
#
_entry.id   AF-A0AAU7Y9F7-F1
#
_cell.length_a   1.000
_cell.length_b   1.000
_cell.length_c   1.000
_cell.angle_alpha   90.00
_cell.angle_beta   90.00
_cell.angle_gamma   90.00
#
_symmetry.space_group_name_H-M   'P 1'
#
loop_
_entity.id
_entity.type
_entity.pdbx_description
1 polymer ?
#
loop_
_entity_poly.entity_id
_entity_poly.type
_entity_poly.pdbx_seq_one_letter_code
_entity_poly.pdbx_strand_id
1 'polypeptide(L)' 'MRLHCFLFGCSWTEGHETDVGAEPMLCQRCTRCGAHRYVKREVPDTPEEPSPT' A
#
# COMPACT_ATOMS: atom_id res chain seq x y z
N MET A 1 -11.75 -0.91 -15.90
CA MET A 1 -11.82 0.43 -15.30
C MET A 1 -13.23 0.99 -15.48
N ARG A 2 -13.94 1.36 -14.41
CA ARG A 2 -15.29 1.96 -14.48
C ARG A 2 -15.17 3.49 -14.47
N LEU A 3 -16.00 4.19 -15.25
CA LEU A 3 -16.05 5.67 -15.35
C LEU A 3 -16.03 6.37 -13.98
N HIS A 4 -16.65 5.75 -12.97
CA HIS A 4 -16.73 6.30 -11.62
C HIS A 4 -15.35 6.51 -10.96
N CYS A 5 -14.40 5.59 -11.17
CA CYS A 5 -13.04 5.74 -10.64
C CYS A 5 -12.19 6.72 -11.44
N PHE A 6 -12.54 6.97 -12.69
CA PHE A 6 -11.87 7.99 -13.50
C PHE A 6 -12.24 9.40 -13.02
N LEU A 7 -13.52 9.62 -12.67
CA LEU A 7 -14.02 10.92 -12.23
C LEU A 7 -13.70 11.24 -10.77
N PHE A 8 -13.78 10.25 -9.87
CA PHE A 8 -13.66 10.46 -8.41
C PHE A 8 -12.43 9.82 -7.79
N GLY A 9 -11.54 9.24 -8.60
CA GLY A 9 -10.43 8.45 -8.11
C GLY A 9 -10.83 7.07 -7.58
N CYS A 10 -9.80 6.27 -7.30
CA CYS A 10 -9.96 4.95 -6.69
C CYS A 10 -10.01 5.06 -5.16
N SER A 11 -10.91 4.29 -4.55
CA SER A 11 -10.97 4.12 -3.10
C SER A 11 -10.44 2.74 -2.77
N TRP A 12 -9.33 2.70 -2.04
CA TRP A 12 -8.57 1.48 -1.77
C TRP A 12 -8.93 0.92 -0.40
N THR A 13 -9.03 -0.41 -0.31
CA THR A 13 -9.11 -1.10 0.97
C THR A 13 -7.82 -0.94 1.77
N GLU A 14 -7.87 -1.23 3.06
CA GLU A 14 -6.69 -1.38 3.93
C GLU A 14 -5.64 -2.28 3.27
N GLY A 15 -6.10 -3.36 2.64
CA GLY A 15 -5.25 -4.30 1.92
C GLY A 15 -4.72 -5.37 2.86
N HIS A 16 -3.88 -6.24 2.32
CA HIS A 16 -3.14 -7.21 3.11
C HIS A 16 -1.68 -7.19 2.68
N GLU A 17 -0.80 -7.50 3.62
CA GLU A 17 0.62 -7.69 3.32
C GLU A 17 0.79 -8.98 2.52
N THR A 18 1.60 -8.88 1.48
CA THR A 18 1.98 -10.00 0.64
C THR A 18 3.42 -9.81 0.21
N ASP A 19 4.14 -10.92 0.12
CA ASP A 19 5.47 -10.91 -0.46
C ASP A 19 5.36 -11.02 -1.98
N VAL A 20 5.83 -9.99 -2.68
CA VAL A 20 5.94 -10.02 -4.14
C VAL A 20 7.39 -10.35 -4.47
N GLY A 21 7.65 -11.65 -4.66
CA GLY A 21 9.01 -12.16 -4.74
C GLY A 21 9.67 -12.18 -3.36
N ALA A 22 10.66 -11.31 -3.13
CA ALA A 22 11.36 -11.18 -1.86
C ALA A 22 11.11 -9.82 -1.16
N GLU A 23 10.17 -9.03 -1.67
CA GLU A 23 9.88 -7.70 -1.15
C GLU A 23 8.47 -7.65 -0.56
N PRO A 24 8.32 -7.26 0.72
CA PRO A 24 7.02 -7.14 1.35
C PRO A 24 6.29 -5.94 0.75
N MET A 25 5.09 -6.19 0.21
CA MET A 25 4.25 -5.19 -0.41
C MET A 25 2.84 -5.23 0.18
N LEU A 26 2.20 -4.07 0.26
CA LEU A 26 0.81 -3.95 0.63
C LEU A 26 -0.07 -4.11 -0.63
N CYS A 27 -0.80 -5.22 -0.71
CA CYS A 27 -1.77 -5.48 -1.76
C CYS A 27 -3.12 -4.85 -1.40
N GLN A 28 -3.53 -3.84 -2.15
CA GLN A 28 -4.80 -3.14 -1.95
C GLN A 28 -5.71 -3.32 -3.15
N ARG A 29 -7.01 -3.46 -2.87
CA ARG A 29 -8.04 -3.57 -3.89
C ARG A 29 -8.92 -2.33 -3.88
N CYS A 30 -9.26 -1.82 -5.05
CA CYS A 30 -10.23 -0.73 -5.16
C CYS A 30 -11.65 -1.27 -4.91
N THR A 31 -12.34 -0.73 -3.91
CA THR A 31 -13.72 -1.13 -3.56
C THR A 31 -14.73 -0.80 -4.66
N ARG A 32 -14.39 0.16 -5.54
CA ARG A 32 -15.28 0.67 -6.60
C ARG A 32 -15.09 -0.05 -7.95
N CYS A 33 -13.85 -0.17 -8.42
CA CYS A 33 -13.56 -0.73 -9.75
C CYS A 33 -12.92 -2.13 -9.71
N GLY A 34 -12.52 -2.62 -8.54
CA GLY A 34 -11.87 -3.91 -8.37
C GLY A 34 -10.42 -3.99 -8.84
N ALA A 35 -9.80 -2.85 -9.21
CA ALA A 35 -8.37 -2.81 -9.55
C ALA A 35 -7.50 -3.18 -8.33
N HIS A 36 -6.37 -3.85 -8.57
CA HIS A 36 -5.37 -4.13 -7.54
C HIS A 36 -4.19 -3.17 -7.70
N ARG A 37 -3.60 -2.76 -6.56
CA ARG A 37 -2.32 -2.06 -6.53
C ARG A 37 -1.42 -2.67 -5.46
N TYR A 38 -0.12 -2.63 -5.72
CA TYR A 38 0.91 -3.06 -4.79
C TYR A 38 1.72 -1.83 -4.39
N VAL A 39 1.78 -1.54 -3.10
CA VAL A 39 2.50 -0.39 -2.56
C VAL A 39 3.61 -0.92 -1.67
N LYS A 40 4.84 -0.43 -1.88
CA LYS A 40 5.95 -0.73 -0.96
C LYS A 40 5.64 -0.05 0.36
N ARG A 41 5.74 -0.78 1.48
CA ARG A 41 5.64 -0.15 2.79
C ARG A 41 6.98 0.55 3.01
N GLU A 42 6.98 1.88 3.01
CA GLU A 42 8.12 2.63 3.53
C GLU A 42 8.19 2.27 5.02
N VAL A 43 9.10 1.35 5.36
CA VAL A 43 9.54 1.19 6.73
C VAL A 43 10.09 2.56 7.10
N PRO A 44 9.54 3.28 8.08
CA PRO A 44 10.17 4.51 8.52
C PRO A 44 11.56 4.09 9.00
N ASP A 45 12.60 4.50 8.26
CA ASP A 45 13.98 4.50 8.72
C ASP A 45 14.00 5.37 9.98
N THR A 46 13.73 4.73 11.11
CA THR A 46 14.01 5.28 12.43
C THR A 46 15.27 4.55 12.86
N PRO A 47 16.48 5.05 12.52
CA PRO A 47 17.59 4.82 13.40
C PRO A 47 17.29 5.64 14.67
N GLU A 48 16.49 5.07 15.57
CA GLU A 48 16.51 5.50 16.97
C GLU A 48 17.88 5.05 17.48
N GLU A 49 18.90 5.90 17.31
CA GLU A 49 20.15 5.76 18.06
C GLU A 49 19.81 5.86 19.55
N PRO A 50 20.09 4.84 20.37
CA PRO A 50 20.00 5.00 21.81
C PRO A 50 21.12 5.94 22.24
N SER A 51 20.76 7.16 22.66
CA SER A 51 21.66 8.09 23.34
C SER A 51 22.40 7.39 24.50
N PRO A 52 23.74 7.29 24.50
CA PRO A 52 24.45 6.86 25.68
C PRO A 52 24.56 8.04 26.66
N THR A 53 24.10 7.82 27.89
CA THR A 53 24.39 8.67 29.06
C THR A 53 25.78 8.38 29.59
#